data_AF-A0A1I7XM40-F1
#
_entry.id   AF-A0A1I7XM40-F1
#
_cell.length_a   1.000
_cell.length_b   1.000
_cell.length_c   1.000
_cell.angle_alpha   90.00
_cell.angle_beta   90.00
_cell.angle_gamma   90.00
#
_symmetry.space_group_name_H-M   'P 1'
#
loop_
_entity.id
_entity.type
_entity.pdbx_description
1 polymer ?
#
loop_
_entity_poly.entity_id
_entity_poly.type
_entity_poly.pdbx_seq_one_letter_code
_entity_poly.pdbx_strand_id
1 'polypeptide(L)'
;MWNADSERLRFEHRMSGLSSIGPPLHMSYADYLIHSKVEELYHSEENVLLKNAIKSFDAARLQFEKLEDRPEMSDMIKPLVRVCRSNIVAARMLASGKVVDRRFEWQFPTDSPMFPVLKMSTHPSEPTKL
;
A
#
# COMPACT_ATOMS: atom_id res chain seq x y z
N MET A 1 12.48 -14.46 -13.51
CA MET A 1 13.69 -14.22 -12.70
C MET A 1 13.91 -12.72 -12.63
N TRP A 2 13.89 -12.12 -11.44
CA TRP A 2 14.07 -10.68 -11.22
C TRP A 2 15.54 -10.31 -11.55
N ASN A 3 15.77 -9.39 -12.49
CA ASN A 3 17.11 -8.86 -12.76
C ASN A 3 17.26 -7.54 -11.98
N ALA A 4 18.27 -7.44 -11.10
CA ALA A 4 18.56 -6.24 -10.32
C ALA A 4 18.74 -5.00 -11.20
N ASP A 5 19.35 -5.15 -12.38
CA ASP A 5 19.49 -4.05 -13.34
C ASP A 5 18.13 -3.59 -13.89
N SER A 6 17.18 -4.51 -14.06
CA SER A 6 15.84 -4.17 -14.54
C SER A 6 15.04 -3.40 -13.50
N GLU A 7 15.25 -3.67 -12.21
CA GLU A 7 14.64 -2.90 -11.13
C GLU A 7 15.19 -1.47 -11.12
N ARG A 8 16.52 -1.34 -11.08
CA ARG A 8 17.21 -0.06 -11.03
C ARG A 8 16.76 0.86 -12.18
N LEU A 9 16.72 0.33 -13.40
CA LEU A 9 16.26 1.10 -14.57
C LEU A 9 14.79 1.54 -14.46
N ARG A 10 13.90 0.71 -13.89
CA ARG A 10 12.51 1.12 -13.63
C ARG A 10 12.42 2.21 -12.56
N PHE A 11 13.26 2.12 -11.52
CA PHE A 11 13.35 3.17 -10.50
C PHE A 11 13.80 4.49 -11.12
N GLU A 12 14.95 4.49 -11.82
CA GLU A 12 15.52 5.68 -12.46
C GLU A 12 14.54 6.32 -13.45
N HIS A 13 13.86 5.51 -14.26
CA HIS A 13 12.83 5.99 -15.18
C HIS A 13 11.66 6.68 -14.44
N ARG A 14 11.16 6.10 -13.34
CA ARG A 14 10.08 6.71 -12.54
C ARG A 14 10.50 7.99 -11.85
N MET A 15 11.77 8.10 -11.45
CA MET A 15 12.31 9.28 -10.76
C MET A 15 12.83 10.36 -11.72
N SER A 16 12.91 10.07 -13.03
CA SER A 16 13.45 10.99 -14.04
C SER A 16 12.78 12.37 -14.04
N GLY A 17 11.48 12.44 -13.77
CA GLY A 17 10.73 13.71 -13.67
C GLY A 17 11.14 14.60 -12.50
N LEU A 18 11.85 14.05 -11.51
CA LEU A 18 12.37 14.78 -10.36
C LEU A 18 13.87 15.09 -10.49
N SER A 19 14.52 14.68 -11.59
CA SER A 19 15.97 14.81 -11.79
C SER A 19 16.51 16.23 -11.74
N SER A 20 15.67 17.23 -12.03
CA SER A 20 16.03 18.66 -11.96
C SER A 20 15.94 19.24 -10.55
N ILE A 21 15.39 18.51 -9.59
CA ILE A 21 15.19 18.94 -8.21
C ILE A 21 16.28 18.29 -7.36
N GLY A 22 16.96 19.03 -6.49
CA GLY A 22 17.99 18.44 -5.62
C GLY A 22 17.42 17.47 -4.56
N PRO A 23 18.30 16.83 -3.76
CA PRO A 23 17.88 16.08 -2.58
C PRO A 23 17.02 16.94 -1.62
N PRO A 24 16.02 16.36 -0.93
CA PRO A 24 15.68 14.95 -0.84
C PRO A 24 14.70 14.45 -1.93
N LEU A 25 14.27 15.33 -2.84
CA LEU A 25 13.21 15.02 -3.81
C LEU A 25 13.74 14.20 -5.00
N HIS A 26 14.98 14.42 -5.40
CA HIS A 26 15.74 13.47 -6.22
C HIS A 26 16.62 12.62 -5.32
N MET A 27 16.50 11.30 -5.47
CA MET A 27 17.29 10.32 -4.71
C MET A 27 17.90 9.29 -5.67
N SER A 28 19.12 8.85 -5.37
CA SER A 28 19.73 7.75 -6.12
C SER A 28 19.04 6.43 -5.77
N TYR A 29 19.19 5.42 -6.62
CA TYR A 29 18.70 4.08 -6.32
C TYR A 29 19.36 3.49 -5.06
N ALA A 30 20.65 3.78 -4.83
CA ALA A 30 21.35 3.36 -3.63
C ALA A 30 20.74 3.99 -2.36
N ASP A 31 20.43 5.28 -2.38
CA ASP A 31 19.77 5.96 -1.26
C ASP A 31 18.37 5.39 -1.02
N TYR A 32 17.63 5.08 -2.09
CA TYR A 32 16.33 4.44 -1.99
C TYR A 32 16.43 3.09 -1.25
N LEU A 33 17.41 2.24 -1.55
CA LEU A 33 17.58 0.96 -0.87
C LEU A 33 17.87 1.15 0.62
N ILE A 34 18.77 2.08 0.96
CA ILE A 34 19.14 2.39 2.35
C ILE A 34 17.93 2.89 3.15
N HIS A 35 17.15 3.82 2.57
CA HIS A 35 16.05 4.46 3.29
C HIS A 35 14.76 3.63 3.30
N SER A 36 14.44 2.93 2.23
CA SER A 36 13.23 2.11 2.14
C SER A 36 13.33 0.80 2.90
N LYS A 37 14.57 0.32 3.15
CA LYS A 37 14.84 -1.00 3.73
C LYS A 37 14.16 -2.13 2.95
N VAL A 38 13.92 -1.93 1.64
CA VAL A 38 13.17 -2.89 0.81
C VAL A 38 13.82 -4.27 0.77
N GLU A 39 15.16 -4.32 0.85
CA GLU A 39 15.89 -5.59 0.96
C GLU A 39 15.54 -6.34 2.25
N GLU A 40 15.43 -5.66 3.39
CA GLU A 40 15.01 -6.28 4.66
C GLU A 40 13.59 -6.86 4.54
N LEU A 41 12.71 -6.18 3.79
CA LEU A 41 11.34 -6.64 3.55
C LEU A 41 11.31 -7.91 2.69
N TYR A 42 12.15 -8.02 1.65
CA TYR A 42 12.20 -9.21 0.80
C TYR A 42 12.65 -10.47 1.55
N HIS A 43 13.43 -10.32 2.62
CA HIS A 43 13.91 -11.43 3.45
C HIS A 43 13.03 -11.70 4.67
N SER A 44 11.96 -10.92 4.86
CA SER A 44 11.04 -11.06 6.00
C SER A 44 9.92 -12.05 5.67
N GLU A 45 9.46 -12.79 6.69
CA GLU A 45 8.27 -13.64 6.55
C GLU A 45 7.03 -12.80 6.24
N GLU A 46 6.23 -13.23 5.26
CA GLU A 46 5.02 -12.52 4.83
C GLU A 46 4.07 -12.20 6.01
N ASN A 47 3.88 -13.16 6.91
CA ASN A 47 3.04 -12.97 8.10
C ASN A 47 3.56 -11.88 9.04
N VAL A 48 4.88 -11.68 9.12
CA VAL A 48 5.47 -10.58 9.91
C VAL A 48 5.17 -9.24 9.24
N LEU A 49 5.34 -9.17 7.92
CA LEU A 49 5.02 -7.97 7.14
C LEU A 49 3.54 -7.58 7.27
N LEU A 50 2.63 -8.55 7.17
CA LEU A 50 1.19 -8.32 7.30
C LEU A 50 0.80 -7.87 8.72
N LYS A 51 1.38 -8.47 9.76
CA LYS A 51 1.17 -8.03 11.16
C LYS A 51 1.66 -6.60 11.37
N ASN A 52 2.79 -6.22 10.79
CA ASN A 52 3.30 -4.85 10.87
C ASN A 52 2.40 -3.88 10.11
N ALA A 53 1.94 -4.24 8.92
CA ALA A 53 0.97 -3.44 8.16
C ALA A 53 -0.32 -3.19 8.96
N ILE A 54 -0.89 -4.22 9.59
CA ILE A 54 -2.08 -4.10 10.45
C ILE A 54 -1.82 -3.10 11.58
N LYS A 55 -0.69 -3.22 12.29
CA LYS A 55 -0.33 -2.30 13.38
C LYS A 55 -0.21 -0.86 12.89
N SER A 56 0.46 -0.64 11.76
CA SER A 56 0.66 0.71 11.21
C SER A 56 -0.64 1.35 10.77
N PHE A 57 -1.52 0.62 10.07
CA PHE A 57 -2.83 1.15 9.70
C PHE A 57 -3.72 1.41 10.93
N ASP A 58 -3.67 0.56 11.95
CA ASP A 58 -4.44 0.78 13.17
C ASP A 58 -3.94 2.00 13.96
N ALA A 59 -2.63 2.17 14.06
CA ALA A 59 -2.04 3.37 14.65
C ALA A 59 -2.43 4.64 13.89
N ALA A 60 -2.37 4.63 12.55
CA ALA A 60 -2.79 5.76 11.72
C ALA A 60 -4.29 6.07 11.89
N ARG A 61 -5.14 5.03 11.85
CA ARG A 61 -6.59 5.15 12.10
C ARG A 61 -6.88 5.85 13.43
N LEU A 62 -6.22 5.42 14.50
CA LEU A 62 -6.39 6.02 15.83
C LEU A 62 -5.95 7.48 15.89
N GLN A 63 -4.92 7.89 15.13
CA GLN A 63 -4.54 9.30 15.06
C GLN A 63 -5.55 10.12 14.25
N PHE A 64 -6.08 9.58 13.16
CA PHE A 64 -7.10 10.24 12.36
C PHE A 64 -8.42 10.40 13.12
N GLU A 65 -8.87 9.37 13.84
CA GLU A 65 -10.11 9.43 14.64
C GLU A 65 -10.04 10.52 15.72
N LYS A 66 -8.87 10.80 16.31
CA LYS A 66 -8.68 11.93 17.25
C LYS A 66 -8.88 13.31 16.60
N LEU A 67 -8.77 13.40 15.28
CA LEU A 67 -8.94 14.64 14.52
C LEU A 67 -10.39 14.79 14.01
N GLU A 68 -11.22 13.74 14.10
CA GLU A 68 -12.60 13.73 13.61
C GLU A 68 -13.52 14.67 14.41
N ASP A 69 -13.18 14.93 15.68
CA ASP A 69 -13.89 15.88 16.56
C ASP A 69 -13.81 17.35 16.08
N ARG A 70 -13.04 17.63 15.01
CA ARG A 70 -12.94 18.94 14.38
C ARG A 70 -13.82 18.96 13.12
N PRO A 71 -14.97 19.67 13.12
CA PRO A 71 -15.90 19.68 11.99
C PRO A 71 -15.25 20.07 10.67
N GLU A 72 -14.31 21.03 10.71
CA GLU A 72 -13.57 21.53 9.54
C GLU A 72 -12.68 20.46 8.87
N MET A 73 -12.25 19.45 9.61
CA MET A 73 -11.36 18.39 9.14
C MET A 73 -12.13 17.11 8.81
N SER A 74 -13.38 17.00 9.27
CA SER A 74 -14.16 15.76 9.25
C SER A 74 -14.26 15.15 7.84
N ASP A 75 -14.53 15.97 6.82
CA ASP A 75 -14.70 15.50 5.44
C ASP A 75 -13.39 15.07 4.80
N MET A 76 -12.25 15.62 5.22
CA MET A 76 -10.93 15.21 4.75
C MET A 76 -10.41 13.96 5.48
N ILE A 77 -10.81 13.78 6.74
CA ILE A 77 -10.33 12.70 7.61
C ILE A 77 -11.11 11.40 7.40
N LYS A 78 -12.43 11.46 7.20
CA LYS A 78 -13.30 10.29 6.99
C LYS A 78 -12.78 9.33 5.90
N PRO A 79 -12.37 9.80 4.70
CA PRO A 79 -11.79 8.93 3.68
C PRO A 79 -10.53 8.21 4.14
N LEU A 80 -9.65 8.89 4.88
CA LEU A 80 -8.39 8.32 5.39
C LEU A 80 -8.64 7.25 6.47
N VAL A 81 -9.59 7.49 7.38
CA VAL A 81 -10.04 6.50 8.36
C VAL A 81 -10.56 5.25 7.65
N ARG A 82 -11.37 5.44 6.61
CA ARG A 82 -11.90 4.33 5.81
C ARG A 82 -10.80 3.55 5.10
N VAL A 83 -9.82 4.22 4.49
CA VAL A 83 -8.63 3.58 3.88
C VAL A 83 -7.92 2.69 4.91
N CYS A 84 -7.65 3.22 6.10
CA CYS A 84 -6.99 2.46 7.16
C CYS A 84 -7.82 1.21 7.55
N ARG A 85 -9.12 1.37 7.78
CA ARG A 85 -10.02 0.26 8.14
C ARG A 85 -10.07 -0.82 7.05
N SER A 86 -10.19 -0.42 5.78
CA SER A 86 -10.22 -1.35 4.65
C SER A 86 -8.91 -2.15 4.54
N ASN A 87 -7.76 -1.49 4.67
CA ASN A 87 -6.47 -2.14 4.55
C ASN A 87 -6.15 -3.04 5.76
N ILE A 88 -6.63 -2.70 6.98
CA ILE A 88 -6.56 -3.61 8.14
C ILE A 88 -7.30 -4.92 7.85
N VAL A 89 -8.52 -4.83 7.30
CA VAL A 89 -9.33 -6.02 6.96
C VAL A 89 -8.61 -6.85 5.91
N ALA A 90 -8.14 -6.23 4.82
CA ALA A 90 -7.42 -6.94 3.76
C ALA A 90 -6.16 -7.63 4.28
N ALA A 91 -5.35 -6.95 5.09
CA ALA A 91 -4.14 -7.52 5.67
C ALA A 91 -4.44 -8.67 6.65
N ARG A 92 -5.54 -8.58 7.43
CA ARG A 92 -6.00 -9.70 8.29
C ARG A 92 -6.47 -10.89 7.48
N MET A 93 -7.15 -10.66 6.36
CA MET A 93 -7.57 -11.74 5.46
C MET A 93 -6.36 -12.45 4.87
N LEU A 94 -5.39 -11.71 4.34
CA LEU A 94 -4.12 -12.26 3.85
C LEU A 94 -3.40 -13.06 4.95
N ALA A 95 -3.25 -12.48 6.16
CA ALA A 95 -2.54 -13.12 7.27
C ALA A 95 -3.25 -14.38 7.80
N SER A 96 -4.54 -14.53 7.52
CA SER A 96 -5.27 -15.74 7.92
C SER A 96 -4.91 -16.96 7.08
N GLY A 97 -4.33 -16.77 5.89
CA GLY A 97 -4.06 -17.84 4.93
C GLY A 97 -5.31 -18.51 4.34
N LYS A 98 -6.52 -18.02 4.67
CA LYS A 98 -7.80 -18.62 4.25
C LYS A 98 -8.32 -18.07 2.92
N VAL A 99 -7.55 -17.21 2.26
CA VAL A 99 -7.95 -16.58 1.01
C VAL A 99 -7.42 -17.41 -0.16
N VAL A 100 -8.21 -18.40 -0.57
CA VAL A 100 -7.92 -19.28 -1.71
C VAL A 100 -8.63 -18.72 -2.95
N ASP A 101 -7.94 -18.71 -4.10
CA ASP A 101 -8.47 -18.30 -5.42
C ASP A 101 -9.09 -16.90 -5.48
N ARG A 102 -8.59 -15.96 -4.67
CA ARG A 102 -8.97 -14.56 -4.75
C ARG A 102 -7.79 -13.70 -5.16
N ARG A 103 -8.07 -12.71 -6.00
CA ARG A 103 -7.09 -11.71 -6.38
C ARG A 103 -7.25 -10.49 -5.49
N PHE A 104 -6.14 -9.89 -5.08
CA PHE A 104 -6.14 -8.58 -4.45
C PHE A 104 -5.66 -7.54 -5.45
N GLU A 105 -6.40 -6.44 -5.53
CA GLU A 105 -6.10 -5.34 -6.42
C GLU A 105 -6.15 -4.02 -5.65
N TRP A 106 -5.22 -3.13 -5.96
CA TRP A 106 -5.24 -1.77 -5.45
C TRP A 106 -6.34 -0.97 -6.16
N GLN A 107 -7.24 -0.39 -5.38
CA GLN A 107 -8.25 0.54 -5.87
C GLN A 107 -8.02 1.91 -5.26
N PHE A 108 -8.19 2.96 -6.06
CA PHE A 108 -8.01 4.35 -5.64
C PHE A 108 -9.40 4.99 -5.50
N PRO A 109 -9.93 5.15 -4.27
CA PRO A 109 -11.21 5.79 -4.07
C PRO A 109 -11.20 7.22 -4.59
N THR A 110 -12.31 7.70 -5.15
CA THR A 110 -12.42 9.06 -5.71
C THR A 110 -12.23 10.15 -4.67
N ASP A 111 -12.61 9.87 -3.42
CA ASP A 111 -12.49 10.75 -2.26
C ASP A 111 -11.16 10.56 -1.50
N SER A 112 -10.29 9.66 -1.94
CA SER A 112 -8.92 9.50 -1.45
C SER A 112 -8.00 8.98 -2.57
N PRO A 113 -7.80 9.76 -3.65
CA PRO A 113 -7.09 9.29 -4.84
C PRO A 113 -5.60 9.05 -4.60
N MET A 114 -5.04 9.58 -3.52
CA MET A 114 -3.63 9.41 -3.15
C MET A 114 -3.37 8.12 -2.36
N PHE A 115 -4.37 7.60 -1.64
CA PHE A 115 -4.20 6.46 -0.74
C PHE A 115 -5.10 5.30 -1.16
N PRO A 116 -4.54 4.22 -1.72
CA PRO A 116 -5.33 3.12 -2.22
C PRO A 116 -5.84 2.20 -1.10
N VAL A 117 -6.90 1.47 -1.43
CA VAL A 117 -7.40 0.34 -0.66
C VAL A 117 -7.09 -0.97 -1.37
N LEU A 118 -6.65 -1.97 -0.61
CA LEU A 118 -6.46 -3.32 -1.13
C LEU A 118 -7.80 -4.05 -1.11
N LYS A 119 -8.37 -4.32 -2.29
CA LYS A 119 -9.67 -4.96 -2.42
C LYS A 119 -9.52 -6.38 -2.95
N MET A 120 -10.26 -7.29 -2.33
CA MET A 120 -10.39 -8.66 -2.81
C MET A 120 -11.43 -8.70 -3.94
N SER A 121 -11.04 -9.18 -5.11
CA SER A 121 -11.95 -9.47 -6.21
C SER A 121 -12.25 -10.98 -6.25
N THR A 122 -13.51 -11.31 -6.53
CA THR A 122 -13.90 -12.67 -6.88
C THR A 122 -13.46 -12.93 -8.31
N HIS A 123 -12.76 -14.04 -8.56
CA HIS A 123 -12.57 -14.51 -9.93
C HIS A 123 -13.94 -14.53 -10.62
N PRO A 124 -14.10 -13.99 -11.85
CA PRO A 124 -15.27 -14.32 -12.63
C PRO A 124 -15.23 -15.84 -12.80
N SER A 125 -16.20 -16.54 -12.20
CA SER A 125 -16.52 -17.91 -12.57
C SER A 125 -16.71 -17.90 -14.08
N GLU A 126 -16.00 -18.75 -14.81
CA GLU A 126 -16.25 -18.95 -16.24
C GLU A 126 -17.76 -19.03 -16.46
N PRO A 127 -18.32 -18.34 -17.48
CA PRO A 127 -19.73 -18.45 -17.76
C PRO A 127 -20.02 -19.93 -18.00
N THR A 128 -20.88 -20.50 -17.16
CA THR A 128 -21.44 -21.83 -17.37
C THR A 128 -22.03 -21.81 -18.78
N LYS A 129 -21.39 -22.51 -19.71
CA LYS A 129 -21.92 -22.69 -21.06
C LYS A 129 -23.25 -23.42 -20.88
N LEU A 130 -24.35 -22.70 -21.10
CA LEU A 130 -25.68 -23.27 -21.31
C LEU A 130 -25.70 -24.01 -22.66
#